data_AF-A0A6A3KNL4-F1
#
_entry.id   AF-A0A6A3KNL4-F1
#
_cell.length_a   1.000
_cell.length_b   1.000
_cell.length_c   1.000
_cell.angle_alpha   90.00
_cell.angle_beta   90.00
_cell.angle_gamma   90.00
#
_symmetry.space_group_name_H-M   'P 1'
#
loop_
_entity.id
_entity.type
_entity.pdbx_description
1 polymer ?
#
loop_
_entity_poly.entity_id
_entity_poly.type
_entity_poly.pdbx_seq_one_letter_code
_entity_poly.pdbx_strand_id
1 'polypeptide(L)'
;MPVRSVRLRLDRPEDGHLERSRTSSSTTESVASSWTDGEPQAPPLTLSIALRDLVAEAEALHDRLDFATFVDLAESPRLPHYHDGQSQWKRVEKSSTFTLLKRDDEVLALARLDVSVEEVANILAATTDPLHAAAMKGLYGDAFIAGSVAYVQRPHAYEHDQVHQHLAVKTTSFVRSDILGKNEQWCFAENFRCKPQGDSFTLTQGSLSETQARALPARSALKDVTRRVAQLHDVTAAYLVERMPGNHGIRVVFHATYKLGEENEAEGEAPAVVRKAVRVRLLRLSRGVAQLSQLVHRRRFGAQVYADCSAFDVKNPRCTCCTRKLSFLVFMPRTRCYLCGYYVCVTCSSSEKMETHNGRLASIIAQSVHCQIHPQ
;
A
#
# COMPACT_ATOMS: atom_id res chain seq x y z
N MET A 1 -27.82 16.73 23.41
CA MET A 1 -26.70 15.82 23.75
C MET A 1 -25.39 16.56 23.44
N PRO A 2 -24.64 17.05 24.44
CA PRO A 2 -23.48 17.89 24.19
C PRO A 2 -22.25 17.04 23.82
N VAL A 3 -21.58 17.42 22.73
CA VAL A 3 -20.35 16.79 22.24
C VAL A 3 -19.18 17.20 23.14
N ARG A 4 -18.63 16.23 23.88
CA ARG A 4 -17.40 16.40 24.67
C ARG A 4 -16.22 16.63 23.73
N SER A 5 -15.59 17.79 23.82
CA SER A 5 -14.29 18.06 23.20
C SER A 5 -13.20 17.34 24.01
N VAL A 6 -12.51 16.40 23.38
CA VAL A 6 -11.33 15.77 23.95
C VAL A 6 -10.14 16.71 23.67
N ARG A 7 -9.66 17.40 24.72
CA ARG A 7 -8.40 18.14 24.69
C ARG A 7 -7.24 17.14 24.67
N LEU A 8 -6.43 17.15 23.62
CA LEU A 8 -5.11 16.53 23.64
C LEU A 8 -4.15 17.52 24.31
N ARG A 9 -3.69 17.20 25.53
CA ARG A 9 -2.55 17.85 26.16
C ARG A 9 -1.28 17.28 25.53
N LEU A 10 -0.46 18.14 24.91
CA LEU A 10 0.95 17.83 24.66
C LEU A 10 1.71 18.13 25.95
N ASP A 11 2.28 17.10 26.56
CA ASP A 11 3.24 17.28 27.64
C ASP A 11 4.58 17.78 27.06
N ARG A 12 5.06 18.87 27.63
CA ARG A 12 6.35 19.49 27.33
C ARG A 12 7.41 18.88 28.28
N PRO A 13 8.61 18.48 27.83
CA PRO A 13 9.63 18.00 28.75
C PRO A 13 10.28 19.19 29.47
N GLU A 14 10.38 19.08 30.79
CA GLU A 14 11.14 19.99 31.65
C GLU A 14 12.64 19.61 31.65
N ASP A 15 13.50 20.62 31.55
CA ASP A 15 14.94 20.55 31.69
C ASP A 15 15.35 20.17 33.12
N GLY A 16 16.34 19.27 33.27
CA GLY A 16 16.88 18.97 34.58
C GLY A 16 18.05 17.97 34.61
N HIS A 17 19.26 18.55 34.67
CA HIS A 17 20.46 18.07 35.37
C HIS A 17 21.46 17.09 34.73
N LEU A 18 22.69 17.62 34.65
CA LEU A 18 24.00 17.03 34.42
C LEU A 18 24.25 15.72 35.19
N GLU A 19 24.86 14.75 34.50
CA GLU A 19 26.03 14.05 35.04
C GLU A 19 27.01 13.63 33.93
N ARG A 20 28.28 13.80 34.25
CA ARG A 20 29.45 13.73 33.36
C ARG A 20 30.15 12.40 33.58
N SER A 21 30.52 11.67 32.52
CA SER A 21 31.84 11.02 32.40
C SER A 21 32.08 10.29 31.06
N ARG A 22 33.10 10.80 30.36
CA ARG A 22 34.17 10.11 29.61
C ARG A 22 33.80 8.93 28.69
N THR A 23 33.94 9.17 27.38
CA THR A 23 34.47 8.16 26.46
C THR A 23 35.30 8.76 25.34
N SER A 24 36.41 8.07 25.13
CA SER A 24 37.47 8.10 24.14
C SER A 24 37.10 8.59 22.74
N SER A 25 37.98 9.43 22.20
CA SER A 25 38.01 9.87 20.81
C SER A 25 38.62 8.78 19.91
N SER A 26 37.88 8.33 18.90
CA SER A 26 38.43 7.84 17.64
C SER A 26 37.52 8.24 16.49
N THR A 27 37.96 9.24 15.73
CA THR A 27 37.35 9.72 14.48
C THR A 27 37.70 8.81 13.29
N THR A 28 36.89 8.95 12.22
CA THR A 28 36.98 8.36 10.86
C THR A 28 36.35 6.97 10.74
N GLU A 29 35.35 6.69 9.89
CA GLU A 29 34.85 7.31 8.66
C GLU A 29 33.30 7.26 8.59
N SER A 30 32.72 8.37 8.15
CA SER A 30 31.29 8.56 7.94
C SER A 30 30.84 7.99 6.59
N VAL A 31 30.27 6.79 6.60
CA VAL A 31 29.42 6.29 5.51
C VAL A 31 27.98 6.51 5.94
N ALA A 32 27.19 7.16 5.08
CA ALA A 32 25.79 7.47 5.32
C ALA A 32 24.93 6.18 5.48
N SER A 33 24.81 5.68 6.71
CA SER A 33 23.88 4.60 7.09
C SER A 33 22.59 5.21 7.63
N SER A 34 21.65 5.55 6.74
CA SER A 34 20.33 6.07 7.13
C SER A 34 19.18 5.07 6.93
N TRP A 35 19.46 3.81 6.56
CA TRP A 35 18.41 2.86 6.14
C TRP A 35 18.44 1.48 6.82
N THR A 36 19.23 1.30 7.89
CA THR A 36 19.49 -0.03 8.47
C THR A 36 18.82 -0.32 9.80
N ASP A 37 18.10 0.63 10.41
CA ASP A 37 17.43 0.37 11.69
C ASP A 37 16.07 -0.28 11.45
N GLY A 38 16.02 -1.62 11.60
CA GLY A 38 14.78 -2.39 11.70
C GLY A 38 14.42 -3.27 10.50
N GLU A 39 15.28 -3.36 9.48
CA GLU A 39 15.04 -4.29 8.37
C GLU A 39 15.46 -5.73 8.69
N PRO A 40 14.70 -6.74 8.22
CA PRO A 40 15.09 -8.14 8.35
C PRO A 40 16.36 -8.47 7.58
N GLN A 41 17.06 -9.53 8.02
CA GLN A 41 18.22 -10.07 7.33
C GLN A 41 17.90 -10.62 5.93
N ALA A 42 18.94 -10.83 5.13
CA ALA A 42 18.83 -11.54 3.86
C ALA A 42 18.41 -13.02 4.07
N PRO A 43 17.71 -13.65 3.09
CA PRO A 43 17.35 -15.05 3.19
C PRO A 43 18.60 -15.95 3.10
N PRO A 44 18.56 -17.16 3.71
CA PRO A 44 19.61 -18.16 3.51
C PRO A 44 19.85 -18.45 2.02
N LEU A 45 21.09 -18.76 1.62
CA LEU A 45 21.48 -18.89 0.20
C LEU A 45 20.56 -19.84 -0.60
N THR A 46 20.26 -21.02 -0.06
CA THR A 46 19.36 -21.99 -0.72
C THR A 46 17.96 -21.43 -0.96
N LEU A 47 17.43 -20.67 0.00
CA LEU A 47 16.16 -19.99 -0.14
C LEU A 47 16.27 -18.83 -1.14
N SER A 48 17.35 -18.04 -1.10
CA SER A 48 17.60 -16.95 -2.04
C SER A 48 17.58 -17.41 -3.50
N ILE A 49 18.21 -18.55 -3.82
CA ILE A 49 18.20 -19.13 -5.17
C ILE A 49 16.76 -19.47 -5.60
N ALA A 50 16.04 -20.24 -4.77
CA ALA A 50 14.67 -20.65 -5.08
C ALA A 50 13.70 -19.46 -5.20
N LEU A 51 13.93 -18.39 -4.43
CA LEU A 51 13.13 -17.15 -4.53
C LEU A 51 13.40 -16.41 -5.83
N ARG A 52 14.65 -16.39 -6.33
CA ARG A 52 14.98 -15.76 -7.63
C ARG A 52 14.29 -16.48 -8.76
N ASP A 53 14.32 -17.82 -8.77
CA ASP A 53 13.64 -18.62 -9.81
C ASP A 53 12.13 -18.36 -9.78
N LEU A 54 11.53 -18.42 -8.59
CA LEU A 54 10.10 -18.15 -8.40
C LEU A 54 9.67 -16.76 -8.88
N VAL A 55 10.46 -15.73 -8.56
CA VAL A 55 10.10 -14.38 -9.02
C VAL A 55 10.41 -14.18 -10.50
N ALA A 56 11.46 -14.81 -11.05
CA ALA A 56 11.71 -14.78 -12.48
C ALA A 56 10.59 -15.46 -13.28
N GLU A 57 10.02 -16.56 -12.79
CA GLU A 57 8.85 -17.20 -13.38
C GLU A 57 7.60 -16.31 -13.31
N ALA A 58 7.37 -15.66 -12.17
CA ALA A 58 6.30 -14.68 -12.02
C ALA A 58 6.50 -13.49 -12.96
N GLU A 59 7.72 -12.96 -13.08
CA GLU A 59 8.07 -11.89 -14.01
C GLU A 59 7.81 -12.32 -15.45
N ALA A 60 8.33 -13.48 -15.88
CA ALA A 60 8.10 -14.00 -17.22
C ALA A 60 6.61 -14.21 -17.54
N LEU A 61 5.79 -14.55 -16.54
CA LEU A 61 4.34 -14.65 -16.71
C LEU A 61 3.70 -13.29 -17.01
N HIS A 62 4.16 -12.23 -16.34
CA HIS A 62 3.60 -10.89 -16.48
C HIS A 62 4.27 -10.07 -17.60
N ASP A 63 5.51 -10.37 -17.97
CA ASP A 63 6.22 -9.78 -19.11
C ASP A 63 5.70 -10.30 -20.46
N ARG A 64 5.15 -11.53 -20.47
CA ARG A 64 4.36 -12.02 -21.61
C ARG A 64 3.08 -11.22 -21.83
N LEU A 65 2.67 -10.42 -20.85
CA LEU A 65 1.49 -9.59 -20.93
C LEU A 65 1.93 -8.20 -21.39
N ASP A 66 1.46 -7.82 -22.58
CA ASP A 66 1.65 -6.46 -23.03
C ASP A 66 0.80 -5.51 -22.16
N PHE A 67 1.47 -4.81 -21.24
CA PHE A 67 0.83 -3.83 -20.37
C PHE A 67 0.11 -2.73 -21.17
N ALA A 68 0.58 -2.40 -22.37
CA ALA A 68 -0.13 -1.46 -23.25
C ALA A 68 -1.49 -2.03 -23.66
N THR A 69 -1.53 -3.29 -24.08
CA THR A 69 -2.78 -4.01 -24.36
C THR A 69 -3.71 -4.04 -23.14
N PHE A 70 -3.20 -4.22 -21.92
CA PHE A 70 -4.02 -4.17 -20.70
C PHE A 70 -4.58 -2.79 -20.38
N VAL A 71 -3.78 -1.74 -20.59
CA VAL A 71 -4.26 -0.36 -20.50
C VAL A 71 -5.39 -0.15 -21.49
N ASP A 72 -5.17 -0.47 -22.77
CA ASP A 72 -6.17 -0.29 -23.83
C ASP A 72 -7.46 -1.04 -23.53
N LEU A 73 -7.34 -2.28 -23.04
CA LEU A 73 -8.47 -3.11 -22.62
C LEU A 73 -9.26 -2.49 -21.47
N ALA A 74 -8.56 -2.00 -20.43
CA ALA A 74 -9.19 -1.40 -19.25
C ALA A 74 -9.85 -0.05 -19.59
N GLU A 75 -9.24 0.75 -20.46
CA GLU A 75 -9.75 2.06 -20.86
C GLU A 75 -10.89 1.95 -21.89
N SER A 76 -10.90 0.88 -22.69
CA SER A 76 -11.88 0.69 -23.75
C SER A 76 -13.33 0.82 -23.25
N PRO A 77 -14.20 1.59 -23.93
CA PRO A 77 -15.62 1.65 -23.59
C PRO A 77 -16.30 0.28 -23.67
N ARG A 78 -15.91 -0.55 -24.66
CA ARG A 78 -16.50 -1.86 -24.94
C ARG A 78 -15.42 -2.93 -24.91
N LEU A 79 -15.65 -3.99 -24.14
CA LEU A 79 -14.71 -5.09 -24.10
C LEU A 79 -14.79 -5.91 -25.40
N PRO A 80 -13.64 -6.34 -25.95
CA PRO A 80 -13.62 -7.19 -27.13
C PRO A 80 -14.36 -8.51 -26.85
N HIS A 81 -15.21 -8.90 -27.79
CA HIS A 81 -15.87 -10.19 -27.77
C HIS A 81 -15.03 -11.17 -28.57
N TYR A 82 -14.28 -12.02 -27.88
CA TYR A 82 -13.56 -13.11 -28.53
C TYR A 82 -14.54 -14.26 -28.79
N HIS A 83 -14.60 -14.72 -30.04
CA HIS A 83 -15.52 -15.78 -30.49
C HIS A 83 -14.95 -17.21 -30.31
N ASP A 84 -13.74 -17.35 -29.75
CA ASP A 84 -12.95 -18.58 -29.87
C ASP A 84 -12.78 -19.34 -28.53
N GLY A 85 -13.88 -19.59 -27.82
CA GLY A 85 -13.90 -20.44 -26.61
C GLY A 85 -13.13 -19.93 -25.39
N GLN A 86 -12.28 -18.90 -25.53
CA GLN A 86 -11.61 -18.25 -24.41
C GLN A 86 -12.61 -17.49 -23.56
N SER A 87 -12.45 -17.59 -22.24
CA SER A 87 -13.24 -16.79 -21.32
C SER A 87 -13.06 -15.31 -21.61
N GLN A 88 -14.15 -14.57 -21.51
CA GLN A 88 -14.17 -13.16 -21.85
C GLN A 88 -13.90 -12.32 -20.61
N TRP A 89 -13.16 -11.23 -20.79
CA TRP A 89 -13.03 -10.21 -19.77
C TRP A 89 -14.40 -9.62 -19.44
N LYS A 90 -14.69 -9.49 -18.15
CA LYS A 90 -15.90 -8.90 -17.63
C LYS A 90 -15.52 -7.71 -16.75
N ARG A 91 -16.17 -6.58 -16.99
CA ARG A 91 -16.02 -5.38 -16.18
C ARG A 91 -16.81 -5.54 -14.89
N VAL A 92 -16.10 -5.46 -13.76
CA VAL A 92 -16.66 -5.54 -12.41
C VAL A 92 -16.94 -4.15 -11.87
N GLU A 93 -16.05 -3.19 -12.15
CA GLU A 93 -16.13 -1.83 -11.62
C GLU A 93 -15.55 -0.85 -12.64
N LYS A 94 -16.12 0.36 -12.71
CA LYS A 94 -15.60 1.47 -13.50
C LYS A 94 -16.00 2.81 -12.89
N SER A 95 -15.01 3.68 -12.73
CA SER A 95 -15.13 5.09 -12.40
C SER A 95 -14.23 5.91 -13.33
N SER A 96 -14.13 7.21 -13.10
CA SER A 96 -13.20 8.08 -13.84
C SER A 96 -11.72 7.79 -13.54
N THR A 97 -11.42 7.20 -12.39
CA THR A 97 -10.05 6.98 -11.90
C THR A 97 -9.72 5.51 -11.65
N PHE A 98 -10.68 4.60 -11.79
CA PHE A 98 -10.47 3.17 -11.51
C PHE A 98 -11.29 2.29 -12.46
N THR A 99 -10.70 1.20 -12.93
CA THR A 99 -11.40 0.13 -13.65
C THR A 99 -10.93 -1.21 -13.12
N LEU A 100 -11.87 -2.13 -12.90
CA LEU A 100 -11.58 -3.52 -12.52
C LEU A 100 -12.24 -4.47 -13.51
N LEU A 101 -11.43 -5.30 -14.13
CA LEU A 101 -11.84 -6.41 -14.99
C LEU A 101 -11.49 -7.75 -14.32
N LYS A 102 -12.25 -8.78 -14.69
CA LYS A 102 -11.96 -10.17 -14.32
C LYS A 102 -12.21 -11.12 -15.48
N ARG A 103 -11.50 -12.24 -15.49
CA ARG A 103 -11.72 -13.37 -16.39
C ARG A 103 -11.20 -14.62 -15.69
N ASP A 104 -12.03 -15.66 -15.55
CA ASP A 104 -11.65 -16.90 -14.86
C ASP A 104 -10.87 -16.70 -13.56
N ASP A 105 -9.58 -17.03 -13.57
CA ASP A 105 -8.63 -16.95 -12.46
C ASP A 105 -7.70 -15.74 -12.55
N GLU A 106 -8.08 -14.75 -13.36
CA GLU A 106 -7.33 -13.54 -13.63
C GLU A 106 -8.14 -12.29 -13.29
N VAL A 107 -7.45 -11.28 -12.78
CA VAL A 107 -7.99 -9.94 -12.55
C VAL A 107 -7.03 -8.89 -13.09
N LEU A 108 -7.60 -7.81 -13.60
CA LEU A 108 -6.87 -6.64 -14.07
C LEU A 108 -7.50 -5.40 -13.47
N ALA A 109 -6.73 -4.62 -12.73
CA ALA A 109 -7.12 -3.31 -12.25
C ALA A 109 -6.25 -2.22 -12.87
N LEU A 110 -6.89 -1.14 -13.25
CA LEU A 110 -6.25 0.08 -13.73
C LEU A 110 -6.70 1.23 -12.85
N ALA A 111 -5.76 1.99 -12.30
CA ALA A 111 -6.03 3.22 -11.56
C ALA A 111 -5.25 4.41 -12.12
N ARG A 112 -5.87 5.58 -12.09
CA ARG A 112 -5.25 6.89 -12.37
C ARG A 112 -5.28 7.71 -11.08
N LEU A 113 -4.11 8.10 -10.61
CA LEU A 113 -3.94 8.68 -9.26
C LEU A 113 -3.19 10.01 -9.33
N ASP A 114 -3.60 10.99 -8.53
CA ASP A 114 -2.92 12.28 -8.39
C ASP A 114 -1.88 12.26 -7.25
N VAL A 115 -0.91 11.34 -7.38
CA VAL A 115 0.16 11.08 -6.41
C VAL A 115 1.47 10.82 -7.15
N SER A 116 2.61 10.84 -6.45
CA SER A 116 3.90 10.53 -7.05
C SER A 116 4.15 9.03 -7.14
N VAL A 117 5.05 8.63 -8.05
CA VAL A 117 5.54 7.25 -8.18
C VAL A 117 6.19 6.78 -6.87
N GLU A 118 7.00 7.65 -6.25
CA GLU A 118 7.70 7.40 -4.99
C GLU A 118 6.73 7.13 -3.83
N GLU A 119 5.65 7.90 -3.72
CA GLU A 119 4.66 7.71 -2.65
C GLU A 119 3.96 6.36 -2.74
N VAL A 120 3.70 5.88 -3.96
CA VAL A 120 3.14 4.55 -4.18
C VAL A 120 4.19 3.46 -3.95
N ALA A 121 5.45 3.68 -4.34
CA ALA A 121 6.55 2.77 -4.03
C ALA A 121 6.70 2.58 -2.51
N ASN A 122 6.65 3.66 -1.73
CA ASN A 122 6.71 3.64 -0.26
C ASN A 122 5.52 2.92 0.42
N ILE A 123 4.42 2.67 -0.31
CA ILE A 123 3.31 1.85 0.16
C ILE A 123 3.52 0.38 -0.24
N LEU A 124 3.77 0.13 -1.52
CA LEU A 124 3.76 -1.22 -2.08
C LEU A 124 5.04 -2.01 -1.76
N ALA A 125 6.19 -1.34 -1.72
CA ALA A 125 7.51 -1.95 -1.55
C ALA A 125 8.00 -1.86 -0.09
N ALA A 126 7.10 -2.00 0.88
CA ALA A 126 7.43 -1.92 2.29
C ALA A 126 8.40 -3.06 2.72
N THR A 127 9.50 -2.72 3.39
CA THR A 127 10.58 -3.68 3.75
C THR A 127 10.61 -4.06 5.23
N THR A 128 9.72 -3.51 6.06
CA THR A 128 9.64 -3.80 7.50
C THR A 128 8.24 -4.21 7.92
N ASP A 129 8.13 -4.95 9.04
CA ASP A 129 6.84 -5.35 9.62
C ASP A 129 5.88 -4.18 9.83
N PRO A 130 6.29 -3.05 10.47
CA PRO A 130 5.37 -1.94 10.70
C PRO A 130 4.90 -1.28 9.40
N LEU A 131 5.80 -1.09 8.43
CA LEU A 131 5.45 -0.47 7.14
C LEU A 131 4.50 -1.37 6.34
N HIS A 132 4.77 -2.68 6.30
CA HIS A 132 3.93 -3.65 5.61
C HIS A 132 2.55 -3.75 6.27
N ALA A 133 2.50 -3.86 7.60
CA ALA A 133 1.24 -3.92 8.33
C ALA A 133 0.39 -2.64 8.13
N ALA A 134 1.02 -1.45 8.19
CA ALA A 134 0.35 -0.18 7.94
C ALA A 134 -0.17 -0.08 6.50
N ALA A 135 0.64 -0.47 5.51
CA ALA A 135 0.23 -0.51 4.11
C ALA A 135 -0.97 -1.43 3.90
N MET A 136 -0.90 -2.68 4.38
CA MET A 136 -1.98 -3.64 4.21
C MET A 136 -3.26 -3.25 4.99
N LYS A 137 -3.13 -2.65 6.18
CA LYS A 137 -4.28 -2.09 6.90
C LYS A 137 -4.91 -0.92 6.12
N GLY A 138 -4.09 -0.06 5.52
CA GLY A 138 -4.55 1.06 4.71
C GLY A 138 -5.30 0.62 3.44
N LEU A 139 -4.78 -0.41 2.75
CA LEU A 139 -5.34 -0.93 1.49
C LEU A 139 -6.58 -1.81 1.70
N TYR A 140 -6.62 -2.61 2.77
CA TYR A 140 -7.63 -3.66 2.95
C TYR A 140 -8.49 -3.53 4.21
N GLY A 141 -8.22 -2.54 5.07
CA GLY A 141 -9.05 -2.23 6.22
C GLY A 141 -9.25 -3.43 7.16
N ASP A 142 -10.51 -3.78 7.42
CA ASP A 142 -10.85 -4.87 8.35
C ASP A 142 -10.74 -6.26 7.73
N ALA A 143 -10.47 -6.35 6.42
CA ALA A 143 -10.12 -7.61 5.79
C ALA A 143 -8.67 -8.03 6.10
N PHE A 144 -7.80 -7.12 6.55
CA PHE A 144 -6.44 -7.41 6.98
C PHE A 144 -6.39 -7.78 8.47
N ILE A 145 -5.64 -8.84 8.79
CA ILE A 145 -5.44 -9.33 10.17
C ILE A 145 -4.04 -8.95 10.67
N ALA A 146 -3.01 -9.38 9.96
CA ALA A 146 -1.61 -9.20 10.34
C ALA A 146 -0.69 -9.40 9.13
N GLY A 147 0.52 -8.85 9.20
CA GLY A 147 1.53 -9.02 8.17
C GLY A 147 2.94 -8.94 8.75
N SER A 148 3.88 -9.61 8.09
CA SER A 148 5.30 -9.62 8.46
C SER A 148 6.18 -9.69 7.22
N VAL A 149 7.40 -9.19 7.35
CA VAL A 149 8.49 -9.25 6.38
C VAL A 149 9.58 -10.15 6.99
N ALA A 150 9.76 -11.33 6.43
CA ALA A 150 10.69 -12.32 6.95
C ALA A 150 12.14 -12.04 6.51
N TYR A 151 12.31 -11.58 5.27
CA TYR A 151 13.61 -11.37 4.67
C TYR A 151 13.58 -10.19 3.70
N VAL A 152 14.69 -9.47 3.61
CA VAL A 152 14.95 -8.44 2.60
C VAL A 152 16.35 -8.65 2.04
N GLN A 153 16.46 -8.69 0.72
CA GLN A 153 17.72 -8.80 0.01
C GLN A 153 17.84 -7.68 -1.01
N ARG A 154 18.90 -6.88 -0.89
CA ARG A 154 19.27 -5.88 -1.89
C ARG A 154 20.45 -6.40 -2.74
N PRO A 155 20.53 -6.04 -4.03
CA PRO A 155 21.72 -6.27 -4.82
C PRO A 155 22.96 -5.70 -4.14
N HIS A 156 24.10 -6.35 -4.32
CA HIS A 156 25.36 -5.79 -3.84
C HIS A 156 25.73 -4.58 -4.69
N ALA A 157 26.24 -3.51 -4.05
CA ALA A 157 26.58 -2.21 -4.67
C ALA A 157 27.66 -2.25 -5.78
N TYR A 158 28.12 -3.44 -6.18
CA TYR A 158 29.06 -3.65 -7.29
C TYR A 158 28.37 -3.78 -8.65
N GLU A 159 27.05 -4.00 -8.68
CA GLU A 159 26.27 -3.97 -9.91
C GLU A 159 26.08 -2.51 -10.35
N HIS A 160 26.71 -2.15 -11.48
CA HIS A 160 26.69 -0.81 -12.09
C HIS A 160 25.30 -0.36 -12.59
N ASP A 161 24.25 -1.14 -12.33
CA ASP A 161 22.89 -0.75 -12.68
C ASP A 161 22.35 0.22 -11.62
N GLN A 162 22.07 1.44 -12.06
CA GLN A 162 21.42 2.50 -11.27
C GLN A 162 19.96 2.15 -10.90
N VAL A 163 19.54 0.89 -11.05
CA VAL A 163 18.19 0.40 -10.78
C VAL A 163 18.06 0.13 -9.29
N HIS A 164 17.13 0.82 -8.63
CA HIS A 164 16.80 0.49 -7.25
C HIS A 164 15.98 -0.80 -7.24
N GLN A 165 16.62 -1.88 -6.80
CA GLN A 165 15.99 -3.20 -6.72
C GLN A 165 16.10 -3.80 -5.32
N HIS A 166 15.08 -4.55 -4.92
CA HIS A 166 15.17 -5.47 -3.79
C HIS A 166 14.19 -6.63 -3.93
N LEU A 167 14.55 -7.73 -3.30
CA LEU A 167 13.70 -8.89 -3.07
C LEU A 167 13.23 -8.87 -1.61
N ALA A 168 11.93 -9.06 -1.37
CA ALA A 168 11.39 -9.23 -0.02
C ALA A 168 10.55 -10.49 0.08
N VAL A 169 10.53 -11.10 1.27
CA VAL A 169 9.67 -12.26 1.57
C VAL A 169 8.67 -11.86 2.63
N LYS A 170 7.39 -11.95 2.30
CA LYS A 170 6.31 -11.41 3.13
C LYS A 170 5.26 -12.46 3.44
N THR A 171 4.59 -12.27 4.56
CA THR A 171 3.36 -12.97 4.91
C THR A 171 2.27 -11.95 5.19
N THR A 172 1.10 -12.15 4.60
CA THR A 172 -0.10 -11.37 4.91
C THR A 172 -1.25 -12.30 5.25
N SER A 173 -1.94 -12.01 6.35
CA SER A 173 -3.12 -12.75 6.79
C SER A 173 -4.38 -11.89 6.64
N PHE A 174 -5.45 -12.50 6.15
CA PHE A 174 -6.72 -11.86 5.85
C PHE A 174 -7.89 -12.59 6.49
N VAL A 175 -8.97 -11.86 6.74
CA VAL A 175 -10.27 -12.45 7.05
C VAL A 175 -10.75 -13.25 5.85
N ARG A 176 -11.30 -14.43 6.12
CA ARG A 176 -11.88 -15.37 5.15
C ARG A 176 -12.74 -14.72 4.06
N SER A 177 -12.74 -15.30 2.87
CA SER A 177 -13.57 -14.86 1.74
C SER A 177 -14.96 -15.48 1.73
N ASP A 178 -15.14 -16.59 2.41
CA ASP A 178 -16.40 -17.31 2.60
C ASP A 178 -16.91 -17.18 4.05
N ILE A 179 -18.22 -17.34 4.26
CA ILE A 179 -18.83 -17.12 5.59
C ILE A 179 -18.40 -18.19 6.60
N LEU A 180 -18.07 -19.39 6.14
CA LEU A 180 -17.78 -20.57 6.99
C LEU A 180 -16.33 -21.06 6.89
N GLY A 181 -15.50 -20.51 6.02
CA GLY A 181 -14.14 -20.99 5.85
C GLY A 181 -13.16 -20.40 6.84
N LYS A 182 -11.90 -20.65 6.55
CA LYS A 182 -10.77 -20.26 7.38
C LYS A 182 -10.27 -18.88 6.96
N ASN A 183 -9.71 -18.16 7.91
CA ASN A 183 -8.92 -16.97 7.58
C ASN A 183 -7.82 -17.35 6.60
N GLU A 184 -7.48 -16.44 5.71
CA GLU A 184 -6.55 -16.72 4.62
C GLU A 184 -5.17 -16.18 4.96
N GLN A 185 -4.13 -16.82 4.43
CA GLN A 185 -2.75 -16.39 4.59
C GLN A 185 -2.04 -16.50 3.25
N TRP A 186 -1.37 -15.44 2.83
CA TRP A 186 -0.54 -15.42 1.64
C TRP A 186 0.91 -15.23 2.06
N CYS A 187 1.76 -16.22 1.79
CA CYS A 187 3.20 -16.10 1.91
C CYS A 187 3.76 -15.97 0.50
N PHE A 188 4.49 -14.90 0.22
CA PHE A 188 4.95 -14.59 -1.12
C PHE A 188 6.34 -13.98 -1.10
N ALA A 189 7.06 -14.21 -2.19
CA ALA A 189 8.22 -13.41 -2.54
C ALA A 189 7.77 -12.23 -3.40
N GLU A 190 8.43 -11.10 -3.27
CA GLU A 190 8.27 -9.98 -4.18
C GLU A 190 9.63 -9.48 -4.66
N ASN A 191 9.69 -9.04 -5.92
CA ASN A 191 10.82 -8.32 -6.47
C ASN A 191 10.34 -6.95 -6.93
N PHE A 192 10.95 -5.91 -6.37
CA PHE A 192 10.72 -4.51 -6.70
C PHE A 192 11.85 -4.03 -7.59
N ARG A 193 11.54 -3.36 -8.70
CA ARG A 193 12.52 -2.70 -9.58
C ARG A 193 12.03 -1.30 -9.94
N CYS A 194 12.79 -0.27 -9.57
CA CYS A 194 12.52 1.11 -9.93
C CYS A 194 13.61 1.64 -10.85
N LYS A 195 13.20 2.35 -11.91
CA LYS A 195 14.14 2.95 -12.85
C LYS A 195 14.90 4.11 -12.19
N PRO A 196 16.15 4.39 -12.62
CA PRO A 196 16.95 5.48 -12.07
C PRO A 196 16.26 6.85 -12.15
N GLN A 197 15.46 7.06 -13.19
CA GLN A 197 14.72 8.31 -13.43
C GLN A 197 13.56 8.53 -12.43
N GLY A 198 13.17 7.49 -11.67
CA GLY A 198 12.08 7.56 -10.70
C GLY A 198 10.69 7.80 -11.32
N ASP A 199 10.55 7.63 -12.63
CA ASP A 199 9.32 7.86 -13.37
C ASP A 199 8.41 6.63 -13.45
N SER A 200 8.95 5.45 -13.11
CA SER A 200 8.26 4.18 -13.16
C SER A 200 8.92 3.11 -12.30
N PHE A 201 8.12 2.17 -11.80
CA PHE A 201 8.60 0.94 -11.18
C PHE A 201 7.70 -0.25 -11.51
N THR A 202 8.26 -1.44 -11.37
CA THR A 202 7.53 -2.71 -11.37
C THR A 202 7.68 -3.40 -10.03
N LEU A 203 6.62 -4.11 -9.62
CA LEU A 203 6.63 -4.97 -8.45
C LEU A 203 5.96 -6.28 -8.82
N THR A 204 6.71 -7.37 -8.78
CA THR A 204 6.21 -8.70 -9.11
C THR A 204 6.19 -9.57 -7.86
N GLN A 205 5.13 -10.34 -7.68
CA GLN A 205 4.86 -11.15 -6.50
C GLN A 205 4.52 -12.58 -6.91
N GLY A 206 5.08 -13.55 -6.20
CA GLY A 206 4.82 -14.98 -6.41
C GLY A 206 4.60 -15.71 -5.09
N SER A 207 3.57 -16.55 -5.03
CA SER A 207 3.27 -17.37 -3.85
C SER A 207 4.40 -18.36 -3.57
N LEU A 208 4.85 -18.43 -2.31
CA LEU A 208 5.78 -19.47 -1.88
C LEU A 208 5.08 -20.83 -1.90
N SER A 209 5.86 -21.87 -2.22
CA SER A 209 5.41 -23.25 -2.01
C SER A 209 5.10 -23.52 -0.53
N GLU A 210 4.32 -24.56 -0.26
CA GLU A 210 3.89 -24.86 1.12
C GLU A 210 5.09 -25.17 2.05
N THR A 211 6.13 -25.81 1.50
CA THR A 211 7.38 -26.12 2.20
C THR A 211 8.17 -24.86 2.53
N GLN A 212 8.39 -23.97 1.55
CA GLN A 212 9.06 -22.68 1.75
C GLN A 212 8.29 -21.79 2.74
N ALA A 213 6.98 -21.71 2.59
CA ALA A 213 6.13 -20.97 3.50
C ALA A 213 6.27 -21.53 4.93
N ARG A 214 6.31 -22.85 5.12
CA ARG A 214 6.43 -23.46 6.46
C ARG A 214 7.76 -23.12 7.13
N ALA A 215 8.81 -22.94 6.35
CA ALA A 215 10.14 -22.59 6.85
C ALA A 215 10.27 -21.14 7.33
N LEU A 216 9.33 -20.25 6.99
CA LEU A 216 9.39 -18.84 7.40
C LEU A 216 9.39 -18.70 8.93
N PRO A 217 10.19 -17.79 9.52
CA PRO A 217 10.32 -17.66 10.98
C PRO A 217 8.98 -17.55 11.73
N ALA A 218 8.06 -16.71 11.22
CA ALA A 218 6.73 -16.53 11.80
C ALA A 218 5.86 -17.80 11.77
N ARG A 219 6.12 -18.73 10.83
CA ARG A 219 5.40 -20.01 10.70
C ARG A 219 6.09 -21.14 11.46
N SER A 220 7.41 -21.20 11.41
CA SER A 220 8.23 -22.15 12.17
C SER A 220 8.02 -22.02 13.69
N ALA A 221 7.76 -20.81 14.20
CA ALA A 221 7.49 -20.58 15.61
C ALA A 221 6.13 -21.14 16.09
N LEU A 222 5.20 -21.40 15.17
CA LEU A 222 3.88 -21.96 15.47
C LEU A 222 3.98 -23.50 15.52
N LYS A 223 4.48 -24.03 16.64
CA LYS A 223 4.78 -25.45 16.86
C LYS A 223 3.64 -26.43 16.57
N ASP A 224 2.37 -25.98 16.49
CA ASP A 224 1.24 -26.90 16.30
C ASP A 224 -0.06 -26.23 15.78
N VAL A 225 0.00 -25.55 14.62
CA VAL A 225 -1.21 -24.93 14.01
C VAL A 225 -1.30 -25.17 12.51
N THR A 226 -1.24 -26.43 12.09
CA THR A 226 -1.54 -26.83 10.70
C THR A 226 -3.01 -26.62 10.30
N ARG A 227 -3.89 -26.08 11.19
CA ARG A 227 -5.34 -26.08 10.96
C ARG A 227 -6.10 -24.76 10.90
N ARG A 228 -5.54 -23.59 11.26
CA ARG A 228 -6.38 -22.38 11.47
C ARG A 228 -6.52 -21.42 10.29
N VAL A 229 -5.60 -21.44 9.31
CA VAL A 229 -5.65 -20.55 8.16
C VAL A 229 -5.54 -21.32 6.84
N ALA A 230 -6.24 -20.87 5.81
CA ALA A 230 -6.11 -21.35 4.44
C ALA A 230 -4.94 -20.64 3.77
N GLN A 231 -3.92 -21.38 3.34
CA GLN A 231 -2.83 -20.81 2.58
C GLN A 231 -3.31 -20.47 1.17
N LEU A 232 -3.06 -19.24 0.73
CA LEU A 232 -3.20 -18.82 -0.65
C LEU A 232 -1.92 -19.23 -1.37
N HIS A 233 -2.05 -20.23 -2.24
CA HIS A 233 -0.98 -20.78 -3.07
C HIS A 233 -1.26 -20.47 -4.55
N ASP A 234 -0.23 -20.63 -5.37
CA ASP A 234 -0.27 -20.48 -6.84
C ASP A 234 -0.86 -19.16 -7.36
N VAL A 235 -0.81 -18.12 -6.54
CA VAL A 235 -1.14 -16.75 -6.92
C VAL A 235 0.13 -16.03 -7.33
N THR A 236 0.08 -15.38 -8.48
CA THR A 236 1.08 -14.39 -8.91
C THR A 236 0.40 -13.05 -9.11
N ALA A 237 1.13 -11.97 -8.84
CA ALA A 237 0.65 -10.61 -9.08
C ALA A 237 1.77 -9.72 -9.58
N ALA A 238 1.42 -8.69 -10.34
CA ALA A 238 2.34 -7.67 -10.80
C ALA A 238 1.69 -6.29 -10.76
N TYR A 239 2.51 -5.30 -10.43
CA TYR A 239 2.20 -3.88 -10.56
C TYR A 239 3.14 -3.26 -11.59
N LEU A 240 2.56 -2.46 -12.49
CA LEU A 240 3.29 -1.45 -13.26
C LEU A 240 2.79 -0.08 -12.80
N VAL A 241 3.71 0.74 -12.31
CA VAL A 241 3.42 2.12 -11.91
C VAL A 241 4.26 3.06 -12.73
N GLU A 242 3.62 4.03 -13.39
CA GLU A 242 4.31 4.95 -14.29
C GLU A 242 3.66 6.33 -14.30
N ARG A 243 4.46 7.37 -14.53
CA ARG A 243 3.97 8.73 -14.74
C ARG A 243 3.19 8.83 -16.05
N MET A 244 2.02 9.47 -16.02
CA MET A 244 1.27 9.73 -17.25
C MET A 244 1.86 10.90 -18.05
N PRO A 245 1.87 10.84 -19.39
CA PRO A 245 2.30 11.96 -20.22
C PRO A 245 1.39 13.18 -20.00
N GLY A 246 1.95 14.40 -20.04
CA GLY A 246 1.17 15.65 -19.89
C GLY A 246 0.98 16.16 -18.45
N ASN A 247 1.70 15.60 -17.47
CA ASN A 247 1.81 16.08 -16.08
C ASN A 247 0.56 15.89 -15.19
N HIS A 248 -0.27 14.89 -15.48
CA HIS A 248 -1.46 14.57 -14.68
C HIS A 248 -1.28 13.26 -13.93
N GLY A 249 -0.50 13.25 -12.86
CA GLY A 249 -0.38 12.11 -11.94
C GLY A 249 0.26 10.85 -12.52
N ILE A 250 -0.11 9.70 -11.97
CA ILE A 250 0.42 8.38 -12.32
C ILE A 250 -0.69 7.42 -12.74
N ARG A 251 -0.29 6.39 -13.47
CA ARG A 251 -1.08 5.20 -13.79
C ARG A 251 -0.54 4.02 -13.00
N VAL A 252 -1.45 3.24 -12.42
CA VAL A 252 -1.16 1.97 -11.75
C VAL A 252 -1.93 0.87 -12.47
N VAL A 253 -1.21 -0.07 -13.06
CA VAL A 253 -1.76 -1.32 -13.61
C VAL A 253 -1.44 -2.43 -12.64
N PHE A 254 -2.46 -3.16 -12.19
CA PHE A 254 -2.31 -4.35 -11.36
C PHE A 254 -2.92 -5.54 -12.08
N HIS A 255 -2.14 -6.59 -12.21
CA HIS A 255 -2.59 -7.85 -12.76
C HIS A 255 -2.31 -8.97 -11.75
N ALA A 256 -3.26 -9.87 -11.56
CA ALA A 256 -3.04 -11.04 -10.74
C ALA A 256 -3.72 -12.27 -11.33
N THR A 257 -3.06 -13.41 -11.20
CA THR A 257 -3.52 -14.69 -11.72
C THR A 257 -3.42 -15.75 -10.64
N TYR A 258 -4.33 -16.71 -10.71
CA TYR A 258 -4.24 -17.98 -10.00
C TYR A 258 -4.08 -19.11 -11.01
N LYS A 259 -3.02 -19.90 -10.87
CA LYS A 259 -2.79 -21.07 -11.73
C LYS A 259 -2.89 -22.33 -10.90
N LEU A 260 -3.83 -23.20 -11.22
CA LEU A 260 -3.88 -24.50 -10.55
C LEU A 260 -2.67 -25.33 -11.03
N GLY A 261 -1.81 -25.76 -10.10
CA GLY A 261 -0.72 -26.68 -10.44
C GLY A 261 -1.26 -28.00 -11.01
N GLU A 262 -0.57 -28.55 -12.01
CA GLU A 262 -0.97 -29.77 -12.73
C GLU A 262 -1.23 -30.98 -11.80
N GLU A 263 -0.57 -31.02 -10.64
CA GLU A 263 -0.73 -32.05 -9.61
C GLU A 263 -2.09 -32.00 -8.88
N ASN A 264 -2.78 -30.85 -8.89
CA ASN A 264 -4.02 -30.62 -8.13
C ASN A 264 -5.31 -30.76 -8.96
N GLU A 265 -5.22 -31.05 -10.26
CA GLU A 265 -6.40 -31.25 -11.12
C GLU A 265 -7.08 -32.62 -10.93
N ALA A 266 -6.42 -33.56 -10.25
CA ALA A 266 -6.85 -34.95 -10.14
C ALA A 266 -7.89 -35.25 -9.03
N GLU A 267 -8.17 -34.33 -8.09
CA GLU A 267 -9.10 -34.58 -6.98
C GLU A 267 -10.37 -33.70 -7.08
N GLY A 268 -11.57 -34.29 -7.12
CA GLY A 268 -12.84 -33.58 -7.40
C GLY A 268 -13.30 -32.53 -6.36
N GLU A 269 -14.33 -31.75 -6.71
CA GLU A 269 -15.17 -30.75 -5.97
C GLU A 269 -14.49 -29.78 -4.95
N ALA A 270 -13.57 -30.23 -4.10
CA ALA A 270 -12.76 -29.41 -3.19
C ALA A 270 -11.91 -28.35 -3.91
N PRO A 271 -11.29 -28.59 -5.09
CA PRO A 271 -10.57 -27.54 -5.82
C PRO A 271 -11.49 -26.42 -6.30
N ALA A 272 -12.76 -26.69 -6.57
CA ALA A 272 -13.69 -25.66 -7.04
C ALA A 272 -14.00 -24.63 -5.93
N VAL A 273 -14.14 -25.08 -4.68
CA VAL A 273 -14.35 -24.21 -3.51
C VAL A 273 -13.10 -23.37 -3.23
N VAL A 274 -11.92 -24.00 -3.27
CA VAL A 274 -10.64 -23.29 -3.10
C VAL A 274 -10.43 -22.26 -4.20
N ARG A 275 -10.62 -22.64 -5.48
CA ARG A 275 -10.54 -21.74 -6.64
C ARG A 275 -11.51 -20.58 -6.52
N LYS A 276 -12.74 -20.82 -6.06
CA LYS A 276 -13.72 -19.74 -5.81
C LYS A 276 -13.24 -18.77 -4.73
N ALA A 277 -12.72 -19.28 -3.61
CA ALA A 277 -12.19 -18.44 -2.54
C ALA A 277 -11.00 -17.60 -3.02
N VAL A 278 -10.07 -18.20 -3.79
CA VAL A 278 -8.94 -17.50 -4.39
C VAL A 278 -9.42 -16.41 -5.35
N ARG A 279 -10.38 -16.69 -6.24
CA ARG A 279 -10.96 -15.67 -7.13
C ARG A 279 -11.55 -14.48 -6.37
N VAL A 280 -12.26 -14.74 -5.26
CA VAL A 280 -12.77 -13.66 -4.40
C VAL A 280 -11.63 -12.86 -3.79
N ARG A 281 -10.54 -13.53 -3.36
CA ARG A 281 -9.35 -12.85 -2.86
C ARG A 281 -8.66 -12.01 -3.92
N LEU A 282 -8.48 -12.50 -5.15
CA LEU A 282 -7.89 -11.73 -6.25
C LEU A 282 -8.67 -10.43 -6.48
N LEU A 283 -10.00 -10.50 -6.48
CA LEU A 283 -10.88 -9.33 -6.57
C LEU A 283 -10.79 -8.37 -5.37
N ARG A 284 -10.40 -8.86 -4.19
CA ARG A 284 -10.16 -8.02 -3.01
C ARG A 284 -8.79 -7.33 -3.10
N LEU A 285 -7.75 -8.06 -3.53
CA LEU A 285 -6.41 -7.53 -3.77
C LEU A 285 -6.45 -6.41 -4.81
N SER A 286 -7.13 -6.63 -5.94
CA SER A 286 -7.24 -5.64 -7.01
C SER A 286 -7.96 -4.36 -6.59
N ARG A 287 -8.93 -4.44 -5.67
CA ARG A 287 -9.60 -3.26 -5.09
C ARG A 287 -8.71 -2.46 -4.14
N GLY A 288 -7.63 -3.06 -3.63
CA GLY A 288 -6.61 -2.34 -2.85
C GLY A 288 -6.01 -1.19 -3.66
N VAL A 289 -5.85 -1.36 -4.97
CA VAL A 289 -5.30 -0.33 -5.87
C VAL A 289 -6.12 0.97 -5.84
N ALA A 290 -7.45 0.87 -5.75
CA ALA A 290 -8.34 2.03 -5.64
C ALA A 290 -8.13 2.81 -4.32
N GLN A 291 -7.52 2.20 -3.30
CA GLN A 291 -7.26 2.84 -2.01
C GLN A 291 -5.92 3.59 -1.94
N LEU A 292 -5.06 3.44 -2.95
CA LEU A 292 -3.70 4.03 -2.96
C LEU A 292 -3.73 5.56 -2.80
N SER A 293 -4.53 6.26 -3.61
CA SER A 293 -4.67 7.73 -3.50
C SER A 293 -5.08 8.16 -2.09
N GLN A 294 -6.09 7.50 -1.52
CA GLN A 294 -6.57 7.84 -0.19
C GLN A 294 -5.51 7.56 0.88
N LEU A 295 -4.76 6.47 0.75
CA LEU A 295 -3.69 6.14 1.68
C LEU A 295 -2.54 7.14 1.61
N VAL A 296 -2.11 7.52 0.41
CA VAL A 296 -1.12 8.59 0.21
C VAL A 296 -1.61 9.89 0.85
N HIS A 297 -2.85 10.30 0.60
CA HIS A 297 -3.40 11.53 1.20
C HIS A 297 -3.42 11.47 2.73
N ARG A 298 -3.82 10.33 3.33
CA ARG A 298 -3.81 10.14 4.79
C ARG A 298 -2.41 10.28 5.39
N ARG A 299 -1.39 9.72 4.71
CA ARG A 299 0.02 9.80 5.12
C ARG A 299 0.61 11.19 4.92
N ARG A 300 0.29 11.85 3.81
CA ARG A 300 0.62 13.26 3.54
C ARG A 300 0.14 14.16 4.67
N PHE A 301 -1.12 14.03 5.09
CA PHE A 301 -1.64 14.74 6.25
C PHE A 301 -0.92 14.30 7.54
N GLY A 302 -0.64 13.02 7.72
CA GLY A 302 0.12 12.50 8.87
C GLY A 302 1.49 13.17 9.07
N ALA A 303 2.14 13.54 7.96
CA ALA A 303 3.45 14.20 7.94
C ALA A 303 3.37 15.74 8.01
N GLN A 304 2.19 16.35 7.92
CA GLN A 304 2.08 17.82 7.99
C GLN A 304 2.31 18.34 9.41
N VAL A 305 2.94 19.51 9.50
CA VAL A 305 2.95 20.32 10.73
C VAL A 305 1.65 21.12 10.77
N TYR A 306 0.89 20.93 11.84
CA TYR A 306 -0.39 21.61 12.03
C TYR A 306 -0.22 22.97 12.72
N ALA A 307 -1.12 23.89 12.40
CA ALA A 307 -1.18 25.18 13.07
C ALA A 307 -1.62 24.99 14.53
N ASP A 308 -0.83 25.54 15.46
CA ASP A 308 -1.25 25.65 16.85
C ASP A 308 -2.36 26.70 16.98
N CYS A 309 -3.60 26.22 16.91
CA CYS A 309 -4.79 27.07 17.04
C CYS A 309 -4.92 27.73 18.43
N SER A 310 -4.13 27.31 19.42
CA SER A 310 -4.08 27.94 20.74
C SER A 310 -3.03 29.05 20.84
N ALA A 311 -2.02 29.04 19.97
CA ALA A 311 -0.95 30.03 19.96
C ALA A 311 -1.38 31.42 19.45
N PHE A 312 -2.51 31.54 18.76
CA PHE A 312 -2.98 32.82 18.22
C PHE A 312 -4.51 32.92 18.12
N ASP A 313 -5.02 34.13 18.35
CA ASP A 313 -6.44 34.44 18.21
C ASP A 313 -6.77 34.88 16.77
N VAL A 314 -7.40 33.98 16.03
CA VAL A 314 -7.75 34.17 14.63
C VAL A 314 -9.03 35.00 14.50
N LYS A 315 -8.95 36.13 13.79
CA LYS A 315 -10.10 37.02 13.55
C LYS A 315 -10.39 37.30 12.07
N ASN A 316 -9.99 36.41 11.15
CA ASN A 316 -10.21 36.66 9.72
C ASN A 316 -11.73 36.82 9.42
N PRO A 317 -12.17 37.98 8.91
CA PRO A 317 -13.60 38.26 8.73
C PRO A 317 -14.19 37.55 7.51
N ARG A 318 -13.33 36.96 6.67
CA ARG A 318 -13.67 36.31 5.39
C ARG A 318 -12.97 34.96 5.30
N CYS A 319 -13.61 34.00 4.65
CA CYS A 319 -13.01 32.71 4.34
C CYS A 319 -11.74 32.92 3.51
N THR A 320 -10.63 32.30 3.89
CA THR A 320 -9.36 32.40 3.16
C THR A 320 -9.42 31.79 1.77
N CYS A 321 -10.33 30.83 1.50
CA CYS A 321 -10.45 30.20 0.18
C CYS A 321 -11.32 31.02 -0.78
N CYS A 322 -12.55 31.34 -0.39
CA CYS A 322 -13.54 31.95 -1.30
C CYS A 322 -13.79 33.44 -1.02
N THR A 323 -13.12 34.02 -0.03
CA THR A 323 -13.25 35.43 0.40
C THR A 323 -14.66 35.86 0.87
N ARG A 324 -15.61 34.92 0.98
CA ARG A 324 -16.96 35.19 1.52
C ARG A 324 -16.88 35.60 2.99
N LYS A 325 -17.67 36.61 3.38
CA LYS A 325 -17.74 37.08 4.78
C LYS A 325 -18.26 35.96 5.69
N LEU A 326 -17.53 35.69 6.78
CA LEU A 326 -17.89 34.72 7.81
C LEU A 326 -18.81 35.33 8.89
N SER A 327 -19.06 36.64 8.80
CA SER A 327 -19.83 37.42 9.77
C SER A 327 -21.35 37.31 9.60
N PHE A 328 -21.86 36.87 8.45
CA PHE A 328 -23.29 36.83 8.15
C PHE A 328 -24.03 35.56 8.63
N LEU A 329 -23.30 34.57 9.14
CA LEU A 329 -23.87 33.29 9.56
C LEU A 329 -23.65 33.08 11.06
N VAL A 330 -24.37 33.84 11.90
CA VAL A 330 -24.37 33.67 13.37
C VAL A 330 -24.83 32.25 13.77
N PHE A 331 -25.51 31.55 12.86
CA PHE A 331 -26.01 30.19 13.05
C PHE A 331 -25.14 29.07 12.46
N MET A 332 -24.04 29.37 11.76
CA MET A 332 -23.13 28.31 11.27
C MET A 332 -21.83 28.26 12.07
N PRO A 333 -21.44 27.08 12.59
CA PRO A 333 -20.18 26.93 13.30
C PRO A 333 -19.00 27.27 12.37
N ARG A 334 -18.12 28.15 12.83
CA ARG A 334 -16.86 28.45 12.13
C ARG A 334 -15.86 27.35 12.47
N THR A 335 -15.35 26.67 11.45
CA THR A 335 -14.31 25.65 11.61
C THR A 335 -12.95 26.23 11.26
N ARG A 336 -11.94 25.96 12.09
CA ARG A 336 -10.54 26.31 11.80
C ARG A 336 -9.91 25.20 10.94
N CYS A 337 -9.18 25.60 9.91
CA CYS A 337 -8.35 24.68 9.15
C CYS A 337 -7.19 24.22 10.03
N TYR A 338 -6.95 22.91 10.10
CA TYR A 338 -5.85 22.34 10.89
C TYR A 338 -4.48 22.74 10.32
N LEU A 339 -4.36 22.92 9.00
CA LEU A 339 -3.08 23.24 8.36
C LEU A 339 -2.63 24.69 8.60
N CYS A 340 -3.55 25.66 8.49
CA CYS A 340 -3.20 27.08 8.56
C CYS A 340 -3.82 27.84 9.74
N GLY A 341 -4.67 27.21 10.55
CA GLY A 341 -5.35 27.80 11.70
C GLY A 341 -6.48 28.79 11.39
N TYR A 342 -6.55 29.34 10.17
CA TYR A 342 -7.57 30.30 9.76
C TYR A 342 -8.99 29.71 9.66
N TYR A 343 -10.01 30.57 9.86
CA TYR A 343 -11.40 30.18 9.66
C TYR A 343 -11.76 30.04 8.18
N VAL A 344 -12.50 28.97 7.90
CA VAL A 344 -12.98 28.64 6.56
C VAL A 344 -14.49 28.40 6.61
N CYS A 345 -15.18 28.67 5.51
CA CYS A 345 -16.61 28.37 5.43
C CYS A 345 -16.83 26.87 5.21
N VAL A 346 -17.99 26.36 5.61
CA VAL A 346 -18.36 24.94 5.50
C VAL A 346 -18.25 24.43 4.07
N THR A 347 -18.51 25.27 3.06
CA THR A 347 -18.39 24.90 1.64
C THR A 347 -16.95 24.81 1.15
N CYS A 348 -15.99 25.39 1.86
CA CYS A 348 -14.58 25.36 1.50
C CYS A 348 -13.76 24.42 2.42
N SER A 349 -14.34 23.95 3.52
CA SER A 349 -13.73 22.92 4.34
C SER A 349 -14.07 21.53 3.84
N SER A 350 -13.11 20.63 3.94
CA SER A 350 -13.33 19.19 3.82
C SER A 350 -12.89 18.50 5.12
N SER A 351 -13.57 17.40 5.45
CA SER A 351 -13.16 16.51 6.54
C SER A 351 -12.27 15.43 5.95
N GLU A 352 -10.98 15.49 6.27
CA GLU A 352 -9.98 14.57 5.76
C GLU A 352 -9.59 13.56 6.84
N LYS A 353 -9.15 12.37 6.40
CA LYS A 353 -8.57 11.36 7.31
C LYS A 353 -7.05 11.51 7.31
N MET A 354 -6.46 11.41 8.49
CA MET A 354 -5.02 11.49 8.73
C MET A 354 -4.57 10.24 9.48
N GLU A 355 -3.41 9.70 9.11
CA GLU A 355 -2.71 8.67 9.88
C GLU A 355 -1.79 9.34 10.91
N THR A 356 -1.97 9.03 12.20
CA THR A 356 -1.11 9.54 13.28
C THR A 356 0.15 8.67 13.44
N HIS A 357 1.17 9.18 14.13
CA HIS A 357 2.44 8.47 14.36
C HIS A 357 2.29 7.07 14.98
N ASN A 358 1.19 6.81 15.69
CA ASN A 358 0.86 5.51 16.28
C ASN A 358 -0.09 4.66 15.41
N GLY A 359 -0.24 5.00 14.13
CA GLY A 359 -1.06 4.27 13.15
C GLY A 359 -2.58 4.42 13.33
N ARG A 360 -3.05 5.33 14.20
CA ARG A 360 -4.49 5.60 14.36
C ARG A 360 -4.98 6.57 13.28
N LEU A 361 -6.26 6.46 12.94
CA LEU A 361 -6.90 7.41 12.04
C LEU A 361 -7.55 8.54 12.84
N ALA A 362 -7.17 9.78 12.54
CA ALA A 362 -7.82 10.99 13.03
C ALA A 362 -8.59 11.67 11.90
N SER A 363 -9.65 12.40 12.24
CA SER A 363 -10.35 13.27 11.29
C SER A 363 -9.90 14.70 11.53
N ILE A 364 -9.50 15.38 10.46
CA ILE A 364 -9.06 16.77 10.48
C ILE A 364 -9.91 17.60 9.53
N ILE A 365 -10.00 18.90 9.79
CA ILE A 365 -10.65 19.84 8.88
C ILE A 365 -9.56 20.56 8.09
N ALA A 366 -9.56 20.40 6.77
CA ALA A 366 -8.62 21.06 5.87
C ALA A 366 -9.36 21.95 4.86
N GLN A 367 -8.62 22.86 4.23
CA GLN A 367 -9.15 23.65 3.10
C GLN A 367 -9.12 22.80 1.84
N SER A 368 -10.27 22.68 1.18
CA SER A 368 -10.47 21.83 0.00
C SER A 368 -9.58 22.16 -1.21
N VAL A 369 -9.06 23.38 -1.34
CA VAL A 369 -8.44 23.83 -2.61
C VAL A 369 -7.19 24.71 -2.47
N HIS A 370 -6.71 25.02 -1.26
CA HIS A 370 -5.70 26.09 -1.11
C HIS A 370 -4.60 25.86 -0.08
N CYS A 371 -4.76 24.97 0.90
CA CYS A 371 -3.61 24.57 1.72
C CYS A 371 -2.89 23.46 0.97
N GLN A 372 -1.84 23.82 0.24
CA GLN A 372 -0.96 22.82 -0.36
C GLN A 372 -0.36 21.97 0.75
N ILE A 373 -0.56 20.67 0.65
CA ILE A 373 0.27 19.69 1.35
C ILE A 373 1.64 19.84 0.72
N HIS A 374 2.60 20.36 1.46
CA HIS A 374 3.98 20.36 0.97
C HIS A 374 4.53 18.93 1.10
N PRO A 375 4.99 18.30 0.01
CA PRO A 375 5.86 17.14 0.14
C PRO A 375 7.15 17.61 0.81
N GLN A 376 7.61 16.84 1.82
CA GLN A 376 8.97 17.01 2.36
C GLN A 376 9.97 16.31 1.47
#